data_AF-A0A8T2KFG1-F1
#
_entry.id   AF-A0A8T2KFG1-F1
#
_cell.length_a   1.000
_cell.length_b   1.000
_cell.length_c   1.000
_cell.angle_alpha   90.00
_cell.angle_beta   90.00
_cell.angle_gamma   90.00
#
_symmetry.space_group_name_H-M   'P 1'
#
loop_
_entity.id
_entity.type
_entity.pdbx_description
1 polymer ?
#
loop_
_entity_poly.entity_id
_entity_poly.type
_entity_poly.pdbx_seq_one_letter_code
_entity_poly.pdbx_strand_id
1 'polypeptide(L)'
;MAKLTAKLQRYFRRKPVRFFTFIILYLTAGSVVFLHASFEGEQIVSQHDKTLMDGTSNGADLQELAIAQPIRVFKEVPEFPSTSRGYRPRLKTTGKELPERTKQEEFGGTWSRALKGRNVREQGESKAKYIGCYKDDTRQRALRGVSFFDYKKMTVFRCQDNCAERGYLYAGLEFGAECYCGHRIKALNISESDCNMECKGEKGSFCGGVNRLSIYRLELTQESARRYGSAIFRGCFRRPDNLSLALPVSIVIKNMSVDKCVDFCTEKESPLAVLAGTVCYCAFPTTYFTLHEREDEQLCYQKCSGEEFESCGTSDYFIVYQTQVQDNRCMDRRFLPVRSKKLIALASFPGAGNTWARHLIELATGFYTGSYYFDGSLYNKGFKGERDNWRNGRTICIKTHESGRKEIEAFDAAVLLIRNPYKALMAEFNRKYGGHIGFASQAHWKGKEWPEFVNNYAPWWATHTLDWLKYGKNVLVVHFEDLKQDLFIQLKRMINLLGLPVLADRLLCVEGQKDGNFKRSGLRKLEYDPYTEDMRKMISNYIRTVDAALKFRNLTGVPEDYYPR
;
A
#
# COMPACT_ATOMS: atom_id res chain seq x y z
N MET A 1 -28.17 -3.09 -40.69
CA MET A 1 -28.52 -1.91 -39.85
C MET A 1 -30.04 -1.63 -39.72
N ALA A 2 -30.93 -2.65 -39.80
CA ALA A 2 -32.39 -2.43 -39.71
C ALA A 2 -33.07 -3.01 -38.44
N LYS A 3 -32.32 -3.66 -37.54
CA LYS A 3 -32.86 -4.25 -36.29
C LYS A 3 -32.59 -3.41 -35.02
N LEU A 4 -31.79 -2.35 -35.11
CA LEU A 4 -31.44 -1.49 -33.97
C LEU A 4 -32.42 -0.31 -33.80
N THR A 5 -32.99 0.19 -34.91
CA THR A 5 -33.92 1.33 -34.94
C THR A 5 -35.30 0.99 -34.35
N ALA A 6 -35.78 -0.24 -34.55
CA ALA A 6 -37.09 -0.67 -34.04
C ALA A 6 -37.14 -0.89 -32.51
N LYS A 7 -36.01 -1.20 -31.86
CA LYS A 7 -35.92 -1.33 -30.39
C LYS A 7 -35.88 0.03 -29.69
N LEU A 8 -35.28 1.03 -30.33
CA LEU A 8 -35.25 2.40 -29.81
C LEU A 8 -36.65 3.05 -29.85
N GLN A 9 -37.40 2.88 -30.95
CA GLN A 9 -38.76 3.43 -31.07
C GLN A 9 -39.77 2.86 -30.04
N ARG A 10 -39.58 1.63 -29.55
CA ARG A 10 -40.44 1.04 -28.50
C ARG A 10 -40.11 1.53 -27.09
N TYR A 11 -38.89 1.98 -26.84
CA TYR A 11 -38.49 2.55 -25.53
C TYR A 11 -39.07 3.96 -25.33
N PHE A 12 -39.11 4.77 -26.39
CA PHE A 12 -39.60 6.17 -26.33
C PHE A 12 -41.12 6.32 -26.22
N ARG A 13 -41.91 5.28 -26.48
CA ARG A 13 -43.39 5.35 -26.43
C ARG A 13 -44.00 5.11 -25.03
N ARG A 14 -43.24 4.72 -24.02
CA ARG A 14 -43.80 4.27 -22.72
C ARG A 14 -43.69 5.25 -21.54
N LYS A 15 -42.90 6.34 -21.61
CA LYS A 15 -42.79 7.34 -20.52
C LYS A 15 -42.46 8.76 -21.01
N PRO A 16 -43.38 9.47 -21.68
CA PRO A 16 -43.13 10.83 -22.18
C PRO A 16 -42.95 11.88 -21.06
N VAL A 17 -43.57 11.68 -19.90
CA VAL A 17 -43.64 12.71 -18.85
C VAL A 17 -42.33 12.89 -18.08
N ARG A 18 -41.48 11.85 -17.95
CA ARG A 18 -40.24 11.95 -17.14
C ARG A 18 -39.05 12.53 -17.87
N PHE A 19 -39.03 12.50 -19.20
CA PHE A 19 -37.88 13.03 -19.96
C PHE A 19 -37.99 14.55 -20.16
N PHE A 20 -39.21 15.06 -20.37
CA PHE A 20 -39.46 16.50 -20.48
C PHE A 20 -39.30 17.24 -19.15
N THR A 21 -39.59 16.62 -18.00
CA THR A 21 -39.37 17.25 -16.68
C THR A 21 -37.89 17.42 -16.35
N PHE A 22 -37.01 16.52 -16.78
CA PHE A 22 -35.56 16.67 -16.57
C PHE A 22 -34.94 17.76 -17.46
N ILE A 23 -35.45 17.96 -18.69
CA ILE A 23 -34.98 19.03 -19.58
C ILE A 23 -35.45 20.40 -19.08
N ILE A 24 -36.68 20.52 -18.56
CA ILE A 24 -37.18 21.76 -17.96
C ILE A 24 -36.42 22.11 -16.66
N LEU A 25 -36.09 21.11 -15.82
CA LEU A 25 -35.23 21.31 -14.64
C LEU A 25 -33.80 21.74 -15.01
N TYR A 26 -33.26 21.24 -16.13
CA TYR A 26 -31.93 21.62 -16.60
C TYR A 26 -31.89 23.03 -17.19
N LEU A 27 -32.96 23.47 -17.88
CA LEU A 27 -33.08 24.82 -18.44
C LEU A 27 -33.42 25.89 -17.38
N THR A 28 -34.15 25.52 -16.32
CA THR A 28 -34.47 26.44 -15.21
C THR A 28 -33.30 26.61 -14.23
N ALA A 29 -32.47 25.59 -14.02
CA ALA A 29 -31.25 25.71 -13.21
C ALA A 29 -30.14 26.55 -13.90
N GLY A 30 -30.12 26.60 -15.24
CA GLY A 30 -29.19 27.43 -16.01
C GLY A 30 -29.49 28.94 -15.96
N SER A 31 -30.68 29.34 -15.49
CA SER A 31 -31.12 30.74 -15.46
C SER A 31 -30.89 31.43 -14.11
N VAL A 32 -30.37 30.72 -13.09
CA VAL A 32 -30.10 31.28 -11.74
C VAL A 32 -28.62 31.70 -11.58
N VAL A 33 -27.75 31.34 -12.53
CA VAL A 33 -26.31 31.67 -12.48
C VAL A 33 -25.98 33.01 -13.18
N PHE A 34 -26.98 33.70 -13.75
CA PHE A 34 -26.78 34.97 -14.49
C PHE A 34 -27.43 36.22 -13.87
N LEU A 35 -27.85 36.19 -12.59
CA LEU A 35 -28.49 37.34 -11.91
C LEU A 35 -27.68 37.96 -10.76
N HIS A 36 -26.37 37.72 -10.66
CA HIS A 36 -25.52 38.36 -9.63
C HIS A 36 -24.23 39.00 -10.15
N ALA A 37 -24.24 39.51 -11.39
CA ALA A 37 -23.17 40.37 -11.86
C ALA A 37 -23.72 41.48 -12.76
N SER A 38 -24.23 42.57 -12.17
CA SER A 38 -24.29 43.93 -12.76
C SER A 38 -24.90 44.92 -11.75
N PHE A 39 -24.36 46.14 -11.72
CA PHE A 39 -24.66 47.34 -10.89
C PHE A 39 -24.07 47.31 -9.48
N GLU A 40 -23.28 48.29 -9.00
CA GLU A 40 -23.11 49.73 -9.31
C GLU A 40 -21.59 50.06 -9.35
N GLY A 41 -21.04 51.02 -10.09
CA GLY A 41 -21.49 52.39 -10.39
C GLY A 41 -20.47 53.37 -9.77
N GLU A 42 -19.66 54.01 -10.62
CA GLU A 42 -18.60 55.00 -10.34
C GLU A 42 -18.99 56.19 -9.44
N GLN A 43 -18.02 56.75 -8.72
CA GLN A 43 -17.69 58.19 -8.85
C GLN A 43 -16.21 58.53 -8.54
N ILE A 44 -15.70 59.42 -9.38
CA ILE A 44 -14.39 60.04 -9.49
C ILE A 44 -14.23 61.19 -8.49
N VAL A 45 -13.07 61.36 -7.82
CA VAL A 45 -12.37 62.66 -7.63
C VAL A 45 -10.85 62.44 -7.46
N SER A 46 -10.10 63.30 -8.17
CA SER A 46 -8.65 63.46 -8.30
C SER A 46 -8.01 64.28 -7.17
N GLN A 47 -6.77 63.98 -6.75
CA GLN A 47 -5.65 64.94 -6.81
C GLN A 47 -4.28 64.35 -6.39
N HIS A 48 -3.27 64.69 -7.21
CA HIS A 48 -1.82 64.93 -6.99
C HIS A 48 -1.12 64.35 -5.73
N ASP A 49 0.09 63.78 -5.83
CA ASP A 49 1.29 64.49 -6.26
C ASP A 49 2.44 63.60 -6.78
N LYS A 50 3.32 64.23 -7.56
CA LYS A 50 4.57 63.73 -8.19
C LYS A 50 5.62 63.40 -7.11
N THR A 51 6.62 62.55 -7.35
CA THR A 51 7.94 62.88 -7.96
C THR A 51 8.71 61.54 -8.09
N LEU A 52 9.08 61.07 -9.29
CA LEU A 52 10.45 61.08 -9.88
C LEU A 52 11.55 60.72 -8.86
N MET A 53 12.50 59.81 -9.03
CA MET A 53 13.32 59.22 -10.13
C MET A 53 14.46 58.51 -9.34
N ASP A 54 15.35 57.64 -9.81
CA ASP A 54 15.70 56.92 -11.03
C ASP A 54 16.93 56.08 -10.63
N GLY A 55 17.12 54.96 -11.32
CA GLY A 55 18.40 54.32 -11.68
C GLY A 55 19.46 54.01 -10.60
N THR A 56 20.35 53.06 -10.79
CA THR A 56 20.66 52.27 -11.98
C THR A 56 21.56 51.11 -11.56
N SER A 57 21.50 50.07 -12.39
CA SER A 57 22.46 48.98 -12.65
C SER A 57 23.90 49.14 -12.16
N ASN A 58 24.52 47.99 -11.83
CA ASN A 58 25.67 47.49 -12.60
C ASN A 58 25.89 45.99 -12.34
N GLY A 59 26.15 45.26 -13.44
CA GLY A 59 26.69 43.90 -13.39
C GLY A 59 28.22 43.90 -13.36
N ALA A 60 28.80 42.75 -13.03
CA ALA A 60 30.15 42.35 -13.41
C ALA A 60 30.27 40.82 -13.33
N ASP A 61 31.17 40.33 -14.16
CA ASP A 61 31.29 39.00 -14.74
C ASP A 61 32.47 38.22 -14.12
N LEU A 62 32.53 36.91 -14.40
CA LEU A 62 33.72 36.01 -14.44
C LEU A 62 34.60 35.74 -13.20
N GLN A 63 34.79 34.45 -12.85
CA GLN A 63 36.00 33.68 -13.24
C GLN A 63 35.90 32.20 -12.81
N GLU A 64 36.22 31.32 -13.75
CA GLU A 64 36.39 29.88 -13.69
C GLU A 64 37.84 29.51 -13.29
N LEU A 65 38.07 28.38 -12.59
CA LEU A 65 39.39 27.74 -12.51
C LEU A 65 39.24 26.23 -12.34
N ALA A 66 39.89 25.51 -13.25
CA ALA A 66 39.93 24.06 -13.35
C ALA A 66 41.37 23.52 -13.22
N ILE A 67 41.46 22.20 -13.00
CA ILE A 67 42.56 21.26 -13.31
C ILE A 67 43.60 21.00 -12.19
N ALA A 68 43.62 19.75 -11.67
CA ALA A 68 44.74 18.77 -11.75
C ALA A 68 44.83 17.81 -10.54
N GLN A 69 44.61 16.51 -10.80
CA GLN A 69 45.28 15.36 -10.16
C GLN A 69 46.63 15.09 -10.90
N PRO A 70 47.45 14.01 -10.69
CA PRO A 70 47.50 12.90 -9.71
C PRO A 70 48.95 12.60 -9.19
N ILE A 71 49.16 11.49 -8.45
CA ILE A 71 50.32 10.53 -8.40
C ILE A 71 50.34 9.86 -7.00
N ARG A 72 49.96 8.57 -6.86
CA ARG A 72 50.77 7.31 -6.89
C ARG A 72 51.71 7.14 -5.67
N VAL A 73 51.97 5.99 -5.04
CA VAL A 73 51.52 4.58 -5.06
C VAL A 73 52.41 3.83 -4.00
N PHE A 74 51.90 2.75 -3.39
CA PHE A 74 52.53 1.43 -3.08
C PHE A 74 52.49 0.84 -1.64
N LYS A 75 51.91 -0.40 -1.59
CA LYS A 75 52.31 -1.67 -0.90
C LYS A 75 52.24 -1.72 0.65
N GLU A 76 51.90 -2.83 1.33
CA GLU A 76 51.80 -4.26 0.98
C GLU A 76 50.95 -5.04 2.03
N VAL A 77 50.63 -6.29 1.70
CA VAL A 77 49.80 -7.31 2.39
C VAL A 77 50.60 -8.06 3.48
N PRO A 78 49.95 -8.75 4.44
CA PRO A 78 50.17 -10.20 4.54
C PRO A 78 48.89 -11.05 4.73
N GLU A 79 48.98 -12.28 4.25
CA GLU A 79 47.98 -13.38 4.24
C GLU A 79 48.02 -14.28 5.50
N PHE A 80 46.82 -14.75 5.89
CA PHE A 80 46.38 -16.11 6.38
C PHE A 80 47.03 -16.80 7.61
N PRO A 81 46.24 -17.55 8.43
CA PRO A 81 45.74 -18.88 8.04
C PRO A 81 44.29 -19.25 8.41
N SER A 82 43.76 -20.12 7.56
CA SER A 82 42.57 -20.97 7.73
C SER A 82 42.71 -21.99 8.87
N THR A 83 41.63 -22.25 9.62
CA THR A 83 41.36 -23.59 10.16
C THR A 83 39.88 -23.94 10.05
N SER A 84 39.66 -25.05 9.36
CA SER A 84 38.46 -25.87 9.28
C SER A 84 38.17 -26.58 10.62
N ARG A 85 36.91 -26.66 11.02
CA ARG A 85 36.39 -27.80 11.80
C ARG A 85 34.92 -28.02 11.47
N GLY A 86 34.67 -29.05 10.66
CA GLY A 86 33.38 -29.72 10.62
C GLY A 86 33.30 -30.75 11.74
N TYR A 87 32.09 -31.02 12.24
CA TYR A 87 31.71 -32.34 12.73
C TYR A 87 30.22 -32.56 12.42
N ARG A 88 29.96 -33.62 11.67
CA ARG A 88 28.64 -34.22 11.40
C ARG A 88 28.50 -35.47 12.31
N PRO A 89 27.40 -36.26 12.25
CA PRO A 89 26.55 -36.60 13.39
C PRO A 89 26.64 -38.09 13.78
N ARG A 90 25.95 -38.52 14.85
CA ARG A 90 25.46 -39.90 15.12
C ARG A 90 24.87 -39.97 16.54
N LEU A 91 23.96 -40.85 16.96
CA LEU A 91 23.08 -41.86 16.36
C LEU A 91 22.11 -42.28 17.49
N LYS A 92 20.95 -42.84 17.10
CA LYS A 92 19.96 -43.55 17.92
C LYS A 92 20.56 -44.64 18.84
N THR A 93 19.90 -44.88 19.96
CA THR A 93 19.71 -46.23 20.54
C THR A 93 18.26 -46.44 20.98
N THR A 94 17.77 -47.64 20.71
CA THR A 94 16.45 -48.22 21.01
C THR A 94 16.55 -49.17 22.21
N GLY A 95 15.49 -49.33 23.01
CA GLY A 95 15.35 -50.44 23.95
C GLY A 95 14.06 -50.39 24.81
N LYS A 96 13.21 -51.41 24.63
CA LYS A 96 11.92 -51.76 25.30
C LYS A 96 12.15 -52.16 26.79
N GLU A 97 11.19 -52.43 27.70
CA GLU A 97 9.80 -52.92 27.68
C GLU A 97 9.14 -52.71 29.09
N LEU A 98 7.81 -52.88 29.17
CA LEU A 98 6.83 -52.76 30.30
C LEU A 98 6.90 -53.95 31.33
N PRO A 99 5.92 -54.25 32.25
CA PRO A 99 4.61 -53.64 32.65
C PRO A 99 4.23 -53.65 34.18
N GLU A 100 3.10 -53.01 34.57
CA GLU A 100 1.95 -53.58 35.37
C GLU A 100 0.93 -52.46 35.79
N ARG A 101 -0.32 -52.45 35.28
CA ARG A 101 -1.62 -52.90 35.85
C ARG A 101 -2.04 -52.19 37.17
N THR A 102 -3.24 -51.60 37.33
CA THR A 102 -4.57 -52.27 37.33
C THR A 102 -5.78 -51.31 37.39
N LYS A 103 -6.92 -51.77 36.80
CA LYS A 103 -8.38 -51.54 37.07
C LYS A 103 -8.97 -50.12 36.86
N GLN A 104 -9.92 -49.83 35.94
CA GLN A 104 -11.20 -50.44 35.48
C GLN A 104 -12.35 -50.30 36.50
N GLU A 105 -13.39 -49.51 36.18
CA GLU A 105 -14.75 -50.00 35.86
C GLU A 105 -15.78 -48.88 35.58
N GLU A 106 -16.62 -49.14 34.57
CA GLU A 106 -17.78 -48.39 34.09
C GLU A 106 -19.05 -48.71 34.90
N PHE A 107 -20.08 -47.86 34.83
CA PHE A 107 -21.48 -48.30 34.81
C PHE A 107 -22.36 -47.32 34.01
N GLY A 108 -23.21 -47.84 33.12
CA GLY A 108 -24.01 -47.09 32.16
C GLY A 108 -25.53 -47.19 32.32
N GLY A 109 -26.24 -46.60 31.33
CA GLY A 109 -27.68 -46.72 31.03
C GLY A 109 -28.58 -45.62 31.63
N THR A 110 -29.65 -45.06 31.02
CA THR A 110 -30.51 -45.50 29.91
C THR A 110 -31.46 -44.35 29.46
N TRP A 111 -31.42 -43.98 28.16
CA TRP A 111 -32.49 -43.57 27.20
C TRP A 111 -33.56 -42.43 27.39
N SER A 112 -33.56 -41.53 26.37
CA SER A 112 -34.69 -41.01 25.54
C SER A 112 -35.32 -39.61 25.73
N ARG A 113 -35.13 -38.80 24.66
CA ARG A 113 -36.00 -37.76 24.02
C ARG A 113 -36.40 -36.49 24.80
N ALA A 114 -35.91 -35.33 24.34
CA ALA A 114 -36.68 -34.28 23.62
C ALA A 114 -36.04 -32.87 23.68
N LEU A 115 -35.78 -32.29 22.49
CA LEU A 115 -35.93 -30.87 22.09
C LEU A 115 -35.59 -29.75 23.11
N LYS A 116 -34.50 -29.01 22.87
CA LYS A 116 -34.54 -27.60 22.38
C LYS A 116 -33.14 -27.00 22.34
N GLY A 117 -32.83 -26.38 21.21
CA GLY A 117 -31.52 -25.82 20.91
C GLY A 117 -31.09 -24.67 21.81
N ARG A 118 -29.78 -24.57 21.97
CA ARG A 118 -29.09 -23.29 22.02
C ARG A 118 -27.97 -23.34 20.99
N ASN A 119 -28.11 -22.49 19.97
CA ASN A 119 -27.02 -22.13 19.09
C ASN A 119 -25.88 -21.57 19.94
N VAL A 120 -24.81 -22.35 20.11
CA VAL A 120 -23.51 -21.80 20.46
C VAL A 120 -23.01 -21.12 19.20
N ARG A 121 -23.04 -19.78 19.18
CA ARG A 121 -22.28 -19.01 18.19
C ARG A 121 -20.82 -19.37 18.38
N GLU A 122 -20.24 -20.05 17.40
CA GLU A 122 -18.79 -20.23 17.27
C GLU A 122 -18.11 -18.87 17.38
N GLN A 123 -17.29 -18.72 18.42
CA GLN A 123 -16.29 -17.65 18.48
C GLN A 123 -15.19 -17.99 17.47
N GLY A 124 -15.37 -17.51 16.24
CA GLY A 124 -14.24 -17.20 15.39
C GLY A 124 -13.50 -15.99 15.97
N GLU A 125 -12.19 -16.09 16.11
CA GLU A 125 -11.30 -15.04 16.61
C GLU A 125 -11.52 -13.72 15.83
N SER A 126 -12.30 -12.80 16.40
CA SER A 126 -12.59 -11.52 15.77
C SER A 126 -11.47 -10.52 16.08
N LYS A 127 -10.75 -10.05 15.05
CA LYS A 127 -9.68 -9.03 15.12
C LYS A 127 -10.10 -7.65 15.67
N ALA A 128 -11.32 -7.52 16.17
CA ALA A 128 -11.83 -6.34 16.85
C ALA A 128 -12.91 -6.75 17.85
N LYS A 129 -12.76 -6.32 19.11
CA LYS A 129 -13.70 -6.58 20.19
C LYS A 129 -14.65 -5.41 20.36
N TYR A 130 -15.95 -5.64 20.27
CA TYR A 130 -16.94 -4.61 20.62
C TYR A 130 -16.81 -4.21 22.09
N ILE A 131 -16.77 -2.91 22.36
CA ILE A 131 -16.55 -2.36 23.71
C ILE A 131 -17.85 -1.79 24.29
N GLY A 132 -18.71 -1.21 23.45
CA GLY A 132 -20.00 -0.70 23.89
C GLY A 132 -20.47 0.50 23.07
N CYS A 133 -21.62 1.03 23.48
CA CYS A 133 -22.24 2.21 22.89
C CYS A 133 -21.85 3.47 23.67
N TYR A 134 -21.28 4.46 23.00
CA TYR A 134 -20.79 5.69 23.65
C TYR A 134 -21.51 6.93 23.12
N LYS A 135 -21.74 7.90 24.00
CA LYS A 135 -22.27 9.20 23.58
C LYS A 135 -21.19 9.97 22.82
N ASP A 136 -21.54 10.50 21.65
CA ASP A 136 -20.65 11.38 20.89
C ASP A 136 -21.16 12.82 20.86
N ASP A 137 -20.23 13.78 20.84
CA ASP A 137 -20.51 15.21 20.81
C ASP A 137 -19.63 15.89 19.77
N THR A 138 -20.23 16.69 18.89
CA THR A 138 -19.50 17.40 17.82
C THR A 138 -18.44 18.37 18.34
N ARG A 139 -18.62 18.95 19.54
CA ARG A 139 -17.65 19.84 20.19
C ARG A 139 -16.61 19.07 21.00
N GLN A 140 -16.96 17.88 21.49
CA GLN A 140 -16.08 17.01 22.27
C GLN A 140 -16.20 15.56 21.82
N ARG A 141 -15.60 15.25 20.66
CA ARG A 141 -15.67 13.91 20.07
C ARG A 141 -15.11 12.84 21.02
N ALA A 142 -15.82 11.73 21.12
CA ALA A 142 -15.45 10.57 21.93
C ALA A 142 -14.16 9.92 21.42
N LEU A 143 -13.96 9.93 20.11
CA LEU A 143 -12.75 9.51 19.41
C LEU A 143 -12.21 10.69 18.60
N ARG A 144 -10.96 11.11 18.87
CA ARG A 144 -10.34 12.33 18.31
C ARG A 144 -9.30 12.08 17.22
N GLY A 145 -9.32 10.92 16.59
CA GLY A 145 -8.50 10.61 15.43
C GLY A 145 -9.18 11.03 14.12
N VAL A 146 -8.73 10.42 13.03
CA VAL A 146 -9.35 10.64 11.71
C VAL A 146 -10.80 10.13 11.67
N SER A 147 -11.60 10.77 10.82
CA SER A 147 -12.96 10.35 10.51
C SER A 147 -13.21 10.35 9.00
N PHE A 148 -14.16 9.51 8.56
CA PHE A 148 -14.61 9.45 7.17
C PHE A 148 -16.03 8.89 7.07
N PHE A 149 -16.70 9.14 5.94
CA PHE A 149 -18.10 8.73 5.72
C PHE A 149 -18.30 8.05 4.37
N ASP A 150 -19.21 7.06 4.33
CA ASP A 150 -19.61 6.34 3.11
C ASP A 150 -21.09 5.97 3.17
N TYR A 151 -21.95 6.81 2.60
CA TYR A 151 -23.41 6.66 2.64
C TYR A 151 -23.97 5.45 1.88
N LYS A 152 -23.13 4.66 1.20
CA LYS A 152 -23.59 3.48 0.43
C LYS A 152 -22.91 2.18 0.84
N LYS A 153 -21.67 2.23 1.28
CA LYS A 153 -20.82 1.05 1.48
C LYS A 153 -20.22 0.96 2.88
N MET A 154 -20.64 1.80 3.83
CA MET A 154 -20.13 1.71 5.21
C MET A 154 -20.54 0.40 5.87
N THR A 155 -19.56 -0.31 6.43
CA THR A 155 -19.76 -1.53 7.22
C THR A 155 -18.91 -1.42 8.49
N VAL A 156 -19.27 -2.17 9.54
CA VAL A 156 -18.46 -2.29 10.77
C VAL A 156 -17.01 -2.61 10.41
N PHE A 157 -16.81 -3.61 9.57
CA PHE A 157 -15.49 -4.02 9.10
C PHE A 157 -14.73 -2.90 8.39
N ARG A 158 -15.38 -2.14 7.50
CA ARG A 158 -14.72 -1.06 6.74
C ARG A 158 -14.19 0.04 7.66
N CYS A 159 -14.93 0.35 8.73
CA CYS A 159 -14.47 1.31 9.72
C CYS A 159 -13.30 0.75 10.56
N GLN A 160 -13.46 -0.46 11.09
CA GLN A 160 -12.41 -1.14 11.85
C GLN A 160 -11.12 -1.27 11.03
N ASP A 161 -11.20 -1.68 9.77
CA ASP A 161 -10.09 -1.87 8.85
C ASP A 161 -9.33 -0.56 8.60
N ASN A 162 -10.06 0.53 8.34
CA ASN A 162 -9.44 1.82 8.06
C ASN A 162 -8.73 2.41 9.29
N CYS A 163 -9.36 2.28 10.47
CA CYS A 163 -8.80 2.73 11.73
C CYS A 163 -7.61 1.85 12.15
N ALA A 164 -7.73 0.52 12.03
CA ALA A 164 -6.67 -0.42 12.36
C ALA A 164 -5.47 -0.27 11.42
N GLU A 165 -5.69 -0.12 10.11
CA GLU A 165 -4.61 0.16 9.15
C GLU A 165 -3.88 1.47 9.50
N ARG A 166 -4.60 2.43 10.09
CA ARG A 166 -4.03 3.68 10.59
C ARG A 166 -3.46 3.59 12.01
N GLY A 167 -3.52 2.41 12.60
CA GLY A 167 -2.94 2.07 13.91
C GLY A 167 -3.69 2.64 15.10
N TYR A 168 -4.93 3.08 14.90
CA TYR A 168 -5.78 3.49 16.01
C TYR A 168 -6.26 2.28 16.81
N LEU A 169 -6.22 2.39 18.13
CA LEU A 169 -6.68 1.33 19.04
C LEU A 169 -8.21 1.14 19.03
N TYR A 170 -8.94 2.16 18.60
CA TYR A 170 -10.40 2.16 18.60
C TYR A 170 -10.97 2.65 17.27
N ALA A 171 -12.07 2.02 16.87
CA ALA A 171 -12.94 2.44 15.78
C ALA A 171 -14.35 2.64 16.32
N GLY A 172 -15.02 3.71 15.92
CA GLY A 172 -16.38 4.05 16.32
C GLY A 172 -17.23 4.32 15.08
N LEU A 173 -18.39 3.68 15.02
CA LEU A 173 -19.36 3.91 13.95
C LEU A 173 -20.53 4.74 14.43
N GLU A 174 -20.90 5.74 13.65
CA GLU A 174 -22.02 6.64 13.92
C GLU A 174 -22.92 6.74 12.70
N PHE A 175 -24.21 6.97 12.94
CA PHE A 175 -25.17 7.29 11.90
C PHE A 175 -25.15 6.35 10.68
N GLY A 176 -24.81 5.06 10.87
CA GLY A 176 -24.91 4.01 9.86
C GLY A 176 -23.90 4.14 8.70
N ALA A 177 -23.22 5.28 8.60
CA ALA A 177 -22.45 5.71 7.45
C ALA A 177 -21.12 6.38 7.81
N GLU A 178 -20.91 6.74 9.08
CA GLU A 178 -19.75 7.49 9.53
C GLU A 178 -18.83 6.62 10.37
N CYS A 179 -17.53 6.87 10.26
CA CYS A 179 -16.49 6.18 10.97
C CYS A 179 -15.54 7.18 11.62
N TYR A 180 -15.20 6.92 12.88
CA TYR A 180 -14.32 7.73 13.71
C TYR A 180 -13.24 6.84 14.33
N CYS A 181 -11.98 7.23 14.27
CA CYS A 181 -10.87 6.48 14.85
C CYS A 181 -10.32 7.18 16.10
N GLY A 182 -9.70 6.45 17.02
CA GLY A 182 -9.06 7.07 18.19
C GLY A 182 -8.15 6.14 18.97
N HIS A 183 -7.26 6.71 19.79
CA HIS A 183 -6.37 5.96 20.68
C HIS A 183 -6.90 5.87 22.11
N ARG A 184 -7.86 6.73 22.47
CA ARG A 184 -8.50 6.77 23.78
C ARG A 184 -9.98 7.09 23.59
N ILE A 185 -10.82 6.50 24.43
CA ILE A 185 -12.25 6.83 24.49
C ILE A 185 -12.43 7.92 25.54
N LYS A 186 -12.92 9.10 25.14
CA LYS A 186 -13.17 10.25 26.01
C LYS A 186 -14.67 10.55 26.09
N ALA A 187 -15.46 9.55 26.44
CA ALA A 187 -16.92 9.67 26.55
C ALA A 187 -17.49 8.64 27.52
N LEU A 188 -18.75 8.86 27.92
CA LEU A 188 -19.50 7.94 28.77
C LEU A 188 -20.09 6.79 27.94
N ASN A 189 -19.95 5.58 28.48
CA ASN A 189 -20.66 4.40 28.00
C ASN A 189 -22.15 4.53 28.36
N ILE A 190 -23.04 4.10 27.47
CA ILE A 190 -24.49 4.23 27.60
C ILE A 190 -25.18 2.92 27.19
N SER A 191 -26.53 2.94 27.14
CA SER A 191 -27.31 1.77 26.75
C SER A 191 -27.04 1.31 25.31
N GLU A 192 -26.88 0.01 25.11
CA GLU A 192 -26.75 -0.63 23.79
C GLU A 192 -27.94 -0.36 22.86
N SER A 193 -29.12 -0.09 23.43
CA SER A 193 -30.33 0.24 22.67
C SER A 193 -30.20 1.49 21.81
N ASP A 194 -29.29 2.40 22.17
CA ASP A 194 -29.06 3.67 21.48
C ASP A 194 -28.18 3.50 20.23
N CYS A 195 -27.46 2.38 20.12
CA CYS A 195 -26.62 2.03 18.98
C CYS A 195 -27.32 1.01 18.06
N ASN A 196 -28.55 1.33 17.64
CA ASN A 196 -29.46 0.42 16.95
C ASN A 196 -29.61 0.68 15.44
N MET A 197 -28.77 1.52 14.85
CA MET A 197 -28.91 1.90 13.45
C MET A 197 -28.10 1.00 12.51
N GLU A 198 -28.74 0.48 11.47
CA GLU A 198 -28.08 -0.43 10.53
C GLU A 198 -26.99 0.25 9.68
N CYS A 199 -25.94 -0.51 9.39
CA CYS A 199 -24.89 -0.13 8.45
C CYS A 199 -25.43 0.02 7.03
N LYS A 200 -25.08 1.11 6.34
CA LYS A 200 -25.56 1.34 4.95
C LYS A 200 -25.04 0.30 3.94
N GLY A 201 -23.86 -0.26 4.19
CA GLY A 201 -23.19 -1.23 3.31
C GLY A 201 -23.42 -2.71 3.66
N GLU A 202 -24.04 -3.02 4.80
CA GLU A 202 -24.26 -4.39 5.26
C GLU A 202 -25.54 -4.47 6.10
N LYS A 203 -26.57 -5.13 5.56
CA LYS A 203 -27.85 -5.31 6.27
C LYS A 203 -27.68 -6.32 7.40
N GLY A 204 -28.26 -6.03 8.56
CA GLY A 204 -28.19 -6.89 9.75
C GLY A 204 -27.01 -6.63 10.70
N SER A 205 -26.10 -5.70 10.36
CA SER A 205 -25.06 -5.19 11.27
C SER A 205 -25.42 -3.78 11.75
N PHE A 206 -25.17 -3.47 13.03
CA PHE A 206 -25.39 -2.12 13.58
C PHE A 206 -24.13 -1.25 13.51
N CYS A 207 -24.31 0.02 13.18
CA CYS A 207 -23.29 1.03 12.94
C CYS A 207 -23.63 2.32 13.72
N GLY A 208 -23.78 2.19 15.05
CA GLY A 208 -24.07 3.30 15.95
C GLY A 208 -25.51 3.78 15.93
N GLY A 209 -25.69 5.06 16.25
CA GLY A 209 -26.96 5.77 16.26
C GLY A 209 -26.74 7.27 16.05
N VAL A 210 -27.74 8.09 16.36
CA VAL A 210 -27.63 9.56 16.25
C VAL A 210 -26.86 10.12 17.44
N ASN A 211 -25.67 10.70 17.25
CA ASN A 211 -24.78 11.14 18.35
C ASN A 211 -24.38 9.96 19.26
N ARG A 212 -24.25 8.76 18.68
CA ARG A 212 -23.98 7.49 19.36
C ARG A 212 -22.99 6.65 18.56
N LEU A 213 -21.87 6.33 19.19
CA LEU A 213 -20.81 5.54 18.59
C LEU A 213 -20.87 4.09 19.08
N SER A 214 -21.02 3.15 18.16
CA SER A 214 -20.66 1.74 18.40
C SER A 214 -19.14 1.64 18.37
N ILE A 215 -18.50 1.52 19.54
CA ILE A 215 -17.04 1.48 19.64
C ILE A 215 -16.50 0.05 19.71
N TYR A 216 -15.46 -0.20 18.92
CA TYR A 216 -14.72 -1.44 18.86
C TYR A 216 -13.25 -1.18 19.21
N ARG A 217 -12.68 -2.03 20.05
CA ARG A 217 -11.24 -2.12 20.29
C ARG A 217 -10.63 -2.99 19.22
N LEU A 218 -9.62 -2.47 18.54
CA LEU A 218 -8.98 -3.12 17.42
C LEU A 218 -7.80 -3.96 17.91
N GLU A 219 -7.66 -5.16 17.36
CA GLU A 219 -6.44 -5.94 17.46
C GLU A 219 -5.54 -5.55 16.29
N LEU A 220 -4.59 -4.68 16.59
CA LEU A 220 -3.66 -4.18 15.60
C LEU A 220 -2.69 -5.30 15.21
N THR A 221 -2.46 -5.47 13.91
CA THR A 221 -1.32 -6.31 13.45
C THR A 221 -0.02 -5.70 13.98
N GLN A 222 1.05 -6.49 14.13
CA GLN A 222 2.36 -5.99 14.60
C GLN A 222 2.87 -4.78 13.78
N GLU A 223 2.46 -4.66 12.52
CA GLU A 223 2.76 -3.53 11.61
C GLU A 223 1.88 -2.29 11.88
N SER A 224 0.67 -2.48 12.39
CA SER A 224 -0.30 -1.43 12.72
C SER A 224 -0.20 -0.94 14.16
N ALA A 225 0.20 -1.82 15.08
CA ALA A 225 0.49 -1.52 16.50
C ALA A 225 1.70 -0.59 16.66
N ARG A 226 2.51 -0.49 15.61
CA ARG A 226 3.67 0.38 15.46
C ARG A 226 3.31 1.79 14.99
N ARG A 227 2.11 2.30 15.25
CA ARG A 227 1.77 3.70 14.95
C ARG A 227 1.46 4.44 16.24
N TYR A 228 2.01 5.65 16.35
CA TYR A 228 1.80 6.54 17.48
C TYR A 228 1.12 7.80 16.95
N GLY A 229 -0.18 7.95 17.24
CA GLY A 229 -0.97 9.02 16.64
C GLY A 229 -1.07 8.86 15.11
N SER A 230 -0.56 9.84 14.36
CA SER A 230 -0.46 9.78 12.90
C SER A 230 0.89 9.27 12.39
N ALA A 231 1.88 9.13 13.27
CA ALA A 231 3.23 8.72 12.91
C ALA A 231 3.40 7.20 12.91
N ILE A 232 4.29 6.70 12.03
CA ILE A 232 4.56 5.27 11.85
C ILE A 232 5.95 4.96 12.37
N PHE A 233 6.05 4.12 13.41
CA PHE A 233 7.33 3.61 13.91
C PHE A 233 8.03 2.81 12.83
N ARG A 234 9.25 3.22 12.50
CA ARG A 234 10.09 2.58 11.48
C ARG A 234 11.02 1.54 12.09
N GLY A 235 11.55 1.80 13.29
CA GLY A 235 12.44 0.87 13.99
C GLY A 235 13.50 1.57 14.85
N CYS A 236 14.42 0.75 15.35
CA CYS A 236 15.66 1.15 15.99
C CYS A 236 16.79 1.19 14.94
N PHE A 237 17.61 2.23 14.98
CA PHE A 237 18.69 2.45 14.03
C PHE A 237 19.94 2.92 14.75
N ARG A 238 21.11 2.45 14.31
CA ARG A 238 22.37 2.94 14.85
C ARG A 238 22.57 4.43 14.53
N ARG A 239 23.17 5.16 15.46
CA ARG A 239 23.61 6.55 15.24
C ARG A 239 24.50 6.63 13.99
N PRO A 240 24.23 7.54 13.05
CA PRO A 240 25.10 7.75 11.89
C PRO A 240 26.39 8.46 12.30
N ASP A 241 27.49 8.16 11.60
CA ASP A 241 28.80 8.77 11.85
C ASP A 241 28.75 10.30 11.68
N ASN A 242 28.16 10.76 10.57
CA ASN A 242 28.05 12.18 10.24
C ASN A 242 26.66 12.72 10.57
N LEU A 243 26.42 12.98 11.85
CA LEU A 243 25.13 13.41 12.38
C LEU A 243 24.57 14.67 11.69
N SER A 244 25.39 15.68 11.44
CA SER A 244 24.94 16.94 10.82
C SER A 244 24.49 16.81 9.37
N LEU A 245 25.05 15.85 8.62
CA LEU A 245 24.63 15.57 7.23
C LEU A 245 23.41 14.65 7.19
N ALA A 246 23.36 13.68 8.10
CA ALA A 246 22.26 12.73 8.21
C ALA A 246 20.98 13.37 8.76
N LEU A 247 21.13 14.16 9.83
CA LEU A 247 20.07 14.66 10.70
C LEU A 247 20.29 16.16 10.99
N PRO A 248 20.03 17.04 10.00
CA PRO A 248 20.46 18.44 10.05
C PRO A 248 19.67 19.30 11.02
N VAL A 249 18.42 18.94 11.33
CA VAL A 249 17.55 19.72 12.23
C VAL A 249 17.43 19.00 13.56
N SER A 250 17.66 19.70 14.67
CA SER A 250 17.56 19.11 16.00
C SER A 250 17.08 20.09 17.07
N ILE A 251 16.51 19.55 18.16
CA ILE A 251 16.10 20.30 19.35
C ILE A 251 16.22 19.43 20.60
N VAL A 252 16.55 20.06 21.73
CA VAL A 252 16.54 19.39 23.05
C VAL A 252 15.17 19.60 23.72
N ILE A 253 14.50 18.53 24.10
CA ILE A 253 13.17 18.54 24.75
C ILE A 253 13.31 17.94 26.16
N LYS A 254 13.15 18.77 27.20
CA LYS A 254 13.36 18.36 28.61
C LYS A 254 12.42 17.24 29.06
N ASN A 255 11.13 17.33 28.70
CA ASN A 255 10.12 16.29 28.96
C ASN A 255 9.78 15.60 27.63
N MET A 256 10.75 14.87 27.08
CA MET A 256 10.63 14.24 25.76
C MET A 256 9.48 13.23 25.75
N SER A 257 8.70 13.24 24.67
CA SER A 257 7.77 12.18 24.32
C SER A 257 7.77 12.01 22.79
N VAL A 258 7.29 10.88 22.32
CA VAL A 258 7.14 10.59 20.89
C VAL A 258 6.32 11.66 20.20
N ASP A 259 5.15 12.03 20.76
CA ASP A 259 4.28 13.07 20.20
C ASP A 259 5.01 14.41 20.04
N LYS A 260 5.77 14.86 21.06
CA LYS A 260 6.47 16.15 20.97
C LYS A 260 7.53 16.18 19.88
N CYS A 261 8.27 15.09 19.71
CA CYS A 261 9.26 15.02 18.64
C CYS A 261 8.60 14.94 17.26
N VAL A 262 7.53 14.13 17.12
CA VAL A 262 6.75 14.02 15.88
C VAL A 262 6.12 15.37 15.50
N ASP A 263 5.50 16.07 16.44
CA ASP A 263 4.87 17.37 16.22
C ASP A 263 5.90 18.41 15.79
N PHE A 264 7.05 18.48 16.48
CA PHE A 264 8.15 19.37 16.11
C PHE A 264 8.65 19.08 14.68
N CYS A 265 8.91 17.82 14.34
CA CYS A 265 9.38 17.48 12.99
C CYS A 265 8.31 17.70 11.92
N THR A 266 7.03 17.55 12.27
CA THR A 266 5.94 17.92 11.38
C THR A 266 5.92 19.42 11.11
N GLU A 267 6.09 20.26 12.13
CA GLU A 267 6.19 21.71 12.00
C GLU A 267 7.40 22.12 11.14
N LYS A 268 8.49 21.34 11.21
CA LYS A 268 9.68 21.50 10.34
C LYS A 268 9.56 20.81 8.98
N GLU A 269 8.36 20.41 8.57
CA GLU A 269 8.08 19.77 7.29
C GLU A 269 9.01 18.58 6.98
N SER A 270 9.41 17.85 8.02
CA SER A 270 10.34 16.74 7.92
C SER A 270 9.60 15.40 8.02
N PRO A 271 9.84 14.46 7.07
CA PRO A 271 9.14 13.18 7.04
C PRO A 271 9.62 12.21 8.12
N LEU A 272 10.80 12.41 8.71
CA LEU A 272 11.32 11.60 9.82
C LEU A 272 11.44 12.41 11.10
N ALA A 273 11.00 11.79 12.19
CA ALA A 273 11.27 12.20 13.56
C ALA A 273 12.15 11.12 14.22
N VAL A 274 13.31 11.53 14.73
CA VAL A 274 14.35 10.63 15.21
C VAL A 274 14.69 11.00 16.66
N LEU A 275 14.39 10.08 17.58
CA LEU A 275 14.55 10.29 19.02
C LEU A 275 15.87 9.67 19.50
N ALA A 276 16.62 10.47 20.26
CA ALA A 276 17.87 10.07 20.92
C ALA A 276 17.91 10.64 22.35
N GLY A 277 17.27 9.93 23.28
CA GLY A 277 17.10 10.36 24.67
C GLY A 277 16.25 11.64 24.77
N THR A 278 16.90 12.76 25.06
CA THR A 278 16.25 14.10 25.17
C THR A 278 16.41 14.96 23.93
N VAL A 279 17.09 14.46 22.90
CA VAL A 279 17.26 15.17 21.62
C VAL A 279 16.31 14.58 20.59
N CYS A 280 15.58 15.46 19.92
CA CYS A 280 14.76 15.12 18.76
C CYS A 280 15.47 15.65 17.52
N TYR A 281 15.67 14.80 16.52
CA TYR A 281 16.18 15.18 15.21
C TYR A 281 15.10 15.01 14.15
N CYS A 282 15.12 15.91 13.17
CA CYS A 282 14.21 15.90 12.04
C CYS A 282 15.01 15.82 10.74
N ALA A 283 14.59 14.93 9.84
CA ALA A 283 15.33 14.70 8.61
C ALA A 283 14.47 14.07 7.51
N PHE A 284 15.09 13.95 6.34
CA PHE A 284 14.65 13.08 5.25
C PHE A 284 15.51 11.81 5.26
N PRO A 285 15.03 10.67 4.73
CA PRO A 285 15.90 9.54 4.47
C PRO A 285 17.06 9.96 3.55
N THR A 286 18.30 9.73 3.98
CA THR A 286 19.53 10.09 3.23
C THR A 286 20.41 8.86 3.04
N THR A 287 21.45 8.97 2.21
CA THR A 287 22.48 7.92 2.08
C THR A 287 23.32 7.76 3.35
N TYR A 288 23.38 8.78 4.22
CA TYR A 288 24.07 8.73 5.50
C TYR A 288 23.20 8.18 6.63
N PHE A 289 21.88 8.10 6.42
CA PHE A 289 20.93 7.54 7.38
C PHE A 289 19.78 6.88 6.62
N THR A 290 20.02 5.63 6.20
CA THR A 290 19.04 4.80 5.48
C THR A 290 18.16 4.06 6.48
N LEU A 291 16.91 3.74 6.08
CA LEU A 291 15.97 3.02 6.95
C LEU A 291 15.97 1.49 6.70
N HIS A 292 16.97 0.98 5.99
CA HIS A 292 17.04 -0.44 5.60
C HIS A 292 17.61 -1.34 6.69
N GLU A 293 18.69 -0.89 7.32
CA GLU A 293 19.45 -1.66 8.31
C GLU A 293 18.89 -1.36 9.70
N ARG A 294 17.87 -2.14 10.08
CA ARG A 294 17.24 -2.04 11.39
C ARG A 294 18.02 -2.85 12.41
N GLU A 295 18.19 -2.26 13.58
CA GLU A 295 18.77 -2.88 14.76
C GLU A 295 17.67 -3.49 15.65
N ASP A 296 18.08 -4.30 16.63
CA ASP A 296 17.16 -4.82 17.64
C ASP A 296 16.53 -3.67 18.44
N GLU A 297 15.19 -3.69 18.58
CA GLU A 297 14.42 -2.67 19.29
C GLU A 297 14.89 -2.49 20.75
N GLN A 298 15.47 -3.54 21.36
CA GLN A 298 16.01 -3.48 22.72
C GLN A 298 17.23 -2.55 22.87
N LEU A 299 18.03 -2.36 21.81
CA LEU A 299 19.21 -1.48 21.84
C LEU A 299 18.82 0.00 21.95
N CYS A 300 17.62 0.32 21.50
CA CYS A 300 17.01 1.65 21.61
C CYS A 300 16.14 1.82 22.86
N TYR A 301 16.04 0.80 23.72
CA TYR A 301 15.14 0.82 24.87
C TYR A 301 15.68 1.73 25.97
N GLN A 302 15.27 3.00 25.91
CA GLN A 302 15.47 3.99 26.96
C GLN A 302 14.16 4.77 27.13
N LYS A 303 13.66 4.80 28.38
CA LYS A 303 12.40 5.48 28.70
C LYS A 303 12.47 6.96 28.37
N CYS A 304 11.39 7.47 27.79
CA CYS A 304 11.21 8.90 27.58
C CYS A 304 11.05 9.65 28.92
N SER A 305 11.61 10.86 29.03
CA SER A 305 11.53 11.65 30.27
C SER A 305 10.15 12.26 30.53
N GLY A 306 9.34 12.43 29.48
CA GLY A 306 7.99 12.97 29.55
C GLY A 306 6.88 11.91 29.66
N GLU A 307 7.15 10.66 29.30
CA GLU A 307 6.19 9.54 29.35
C GLU A 307 6.88 8.19 29.59
N GLU A 308 6.57 7.52 30.70
CA GLU A 308 7.33 6.35 31.18
C GLU A 308 7.17 5.06 30.36
N PHE A 309 6.10 4.98 29.55
CA PHE A 309 5.79 3.81 28.72
C PHE A 309 6.31 3.94 27.28
N GLU A 310 6.93 5.07 26.94
CA GLU A 310 7.50 5.33 25.63
C GLU A 310 9.02 5.11 25.65
N SER A 311 9.58 4.73 24.50
CA SER A 311 11.03 4.63 24.30
C SER A 311 11.50 5.78 23.41
N CYS A 312 12.61 6.42 23.81
CA CYS A 312 13.16 7.61 23.17
C CYS A 312 14.58 7.40 22.59
N GLY A 313 15.06 6.16 22.49
CA GLY A 313 16.41 5.88 22.00
C GLY A 313 17.51 6.29 22.98
N THR A 314 18.73 5.89 22.67
CA THR A 314 19.96 6.12 23.44
C THR A 314 20.91 7.09 22.70
N SER A 315 22.12 7.29 23.24
CA SER A 315 23.18 8.06 22.59
C SER A 315 23.67 7.45 21.27
N ASP A 316 23.60 6.12 21.16
CA ASP A 316 24.22 5.33 20.08
C ASP A 316 23.17 4.64 19.19
N TYR A 317 21.92 4.54 19.66
CA TYR A 317 20.82 3.91 18.94
C TYR A 317 19.56 4.77 19.00
N PHE A 318 19.07 5.18 17.85
CA PHE A 318 17.96 6.11 17.71
C PHE A 318 16.66 5.41 17.35
N ILE A 319 15.56 5.92 17.89
CA ILE A 319 14.22 5.48 17.50
C ILE A 319 13.70 6.38 16.40
N VAL A 320 13.22 5.78 15.31
CA VAL A 320 12.74 6.53 14.15
C VAL A 320 11.24 6.34 13.96
N TYR A 321 10.55 7.45 13.84
CA TYR A 321 9.16 7.54 13.41
C TYR A 321 9.07 8.28 12.08
N GLN A 322 8.18 7.81 11.21
CA GLN A 322 7.75 8.51 10.01
C GLN A 322 6.59 9.43 10.38
N THR A 323 6.72 10.72 10.14
CA THR A 323 5.64 11.69 10.32
C THR A 323 4.63 11.60 9.18
N GLN A 324 3.54 12.34 9.31
CA GLN A 324 2.51 12.55 8.29
C GLN A 324 2.99 13.40 7.12
N VAL A 325 4.15 14.05 7.23
CA VAL A 325 4.71 14.88 6.16
C VAL A 325 5.13 13.97 5.00
N GLN A 326 4.63 14.27 3.80
CA GLN A 326 4.99 13.52 2.61
C GLN A 326 6.36 13.94 2.11
N ASP A 327 7.23 12.95 1.88
CA ASP A 327 8.47 13.18 1.14
C ASP A 327 8.15 13.49 -0.33
N ASN A 328 8.35 14.74 -0.73
CA ASN A 328 8.01 15.24 -2.07
C ASN A 328 9.12 15.00 -3.10
N ARG A 329 10.32 14.54 -2.71
CA ARG A 329 11.49 14.39 -3.60
C ARG A 329 11.24 13.45 -4.78
N CYS A 330 10.34 12.47 -4.60
CA CYS A 330 9.95 11.50 -5.62
C CYS A 330 8.53 11.70 -6.17
N MET A 331 7.82 12.74 -5.76
CA MET A 331 6.40 12.92 -6.10
C MET A 331 6.18 13.60 -7.46
N ASP A 332 7.11 14.48 -7.85
CA ASP A 332 7.11 15.08 -9.19
C ASP A 332 7.37 14.00 -10.25
N ARG A 333 6.49 13.99 -11.23
CA ARG A 333 6.42 13.04 -12.35
C ARG A 333 5.98 13.79 -13.59
N ARG A 334 6.67 13.53 -14.70
CA ARG A 334 6.40 14.15 -15.99
C ARG A 334 6.45 13.13 -17.11
N PHE A 335 5.99 13.52 -18.30
CA PHE A 335 6.27 12.74 -19.50
C PHE A 335 7.74 12.89 -19.89
N LEU A 336 8.25 11.95 -20.69
CA LEU A 336 9.59 12.08 -21.26
C LEU A 336 9.69 13.38 -22.06
N PRO A 337 10.77 14.17 -21.87
CA PRO A 337 10.96 15.42 -22.60
C PRO A 337 11.14 15.19 -24.10
N VAL A 338 11.70 14.04 -24.48
CA VAL A 338 11.88 13.58 -25.86
C VAL A 338 11.19 12.24 -26.01
N ARG A 339 10.45 12.06 -27.11
CA ARG A 339 9.77 10.79 -27.39
C ARG A 339 10.80 9.67 -27.55
N SER A 340 10.67 8.62 -26.75
CA SER A 340 11.48 7.42 -26.87
C SER A 340 11.17 6.70 -28.19
N LYS A 341 12.23 6.32 -28.91
CA LYS A 341 12.14 5.42 -30.05
C LYS A 341 12.09 3.95 -29.62
N LYS A 342 12.50 3.65 -28.39
CA LYS A 342 12.46 2.30 -27.81
C LYS A 342 11.15 2.08 -27.07
N LEU A 343 10.49 0.97 -27.34
CA LEU A 343 9.30 0.53 -26.61
C LEU A 343 9.71 -0.52 -25.59
N ILE A 344 9.56 -0.18 -24.30
CA ILE A 344 9.87 -1.10 -23.19
C ILE A 344 8.57 -1.54 -22.52
N ALA A 345 8.35 -2.84 -22.43
CA ALA A 345 7.18 -3.40 -21.75
C ALA A 345 7.42 -3.54 -20.24
N LEU A 346 6.37 -3.32 -19.47
CA LEU A 346 6.17 -3.93 -18.16
C LEU A 346 5.14 -5.03 -18.35
N ALA A 347 5.62 -6.24 -18.62
CA ALA A 347 4.82 -7.41 -18.93
C ALA A 347 4.55 -8.22 -17.68
N SER A 348 3.30 -8.58 -17.44
CA SER A 348 2.97 -9.48 -16.35
C SER A 348 1.59 -10.12 -16.54
N PHE A 349 1.37 -11.24 -15.87
CA PHE A 349 0.03 -11.77 -15.66
C PHE A 349 -0.83 -10.82 -14.78
N PRO A 350 -2.16 -10.70 -14.99
CA PRO A 350 -3.03 -9.91 -14.11
C PRO A 350 -2.94 -10.33 -12.64
N GLY A 351 -3.03 -9.38 -11.70
CA GLY A 351 -2.85 -9.68 -10.26
C GLY A 351 -1.39 -9.89 -9.80
N ALA A 352 -0.40 -9.87 -10.71
CA ALA A 352 1.02 -10.03 -10.35
C ALA A 352 1.69 -8.77 -9.73
N GLY A 353 0.96 -7.66 -9.58
CA GLY A 353 1.49 -6.43 -8.95
C GLY A 353 1.76 -5.25 -9.89
N ASN A 354 1.23 -5.27 -11.12
CA ASN A 354 1.39 -4.23 -12.14
C ASN A 354 1.29 -2.79 -11.64
N THR A 355 0.17 -2.43 -11.01
CA THR A 355 -0.08 -1.06 -10.56
C THR A 355 0.95 -0.62 -9.54
N TRP A 356 1.39 -1.53 -8.67
CA TRP A 356 2.44 -1.28 -7.70
C TRP A 356 3.80 -1.10 -8.36
N ALA A 357 4.18 -2.00 -9.27
CA ALA A 357 5.43 -1.88 -10.03
C ALA A 357 5.49 -0.56 -10.83
N ARG A 358 4.39 -0.16 -11.47
CA ARG A 358 4.30 1.15 -12.15
C ARG A 358 4.49 2.31 -11.17
N HIS A 359 3.77 2.30 -10.05
CA HIS A 359 3.92 3.32 -8.99
C HIS A 359 5.38 3.47 -8.55
N LEU A 360 6.06 2.35 -8.29
CA LEU A 360 7.48 2.36 -7.91
C LEU A 360 8.39 2.90 -9.01
N ILE A 361 8.17 2.51 -10.28
CA ILE A 361 8.95 3.03 -11.41
C ILE A 361 8.74 4.53 -11.56
N GLU A 362 7.51 5.03 -11.49
CA GLU A 362 7.21 6.46 -11.62
C GLU A 362 7.86 7.27 -10.48
N LEU A 363 7.77 6.79 -9.24
CA LEU A 363 8.44 7.43 -8.11
C LEU A 363 9.97 7.40 -8.28
N ALA A 364 10.55 6.27 -8.66
CA ALA A 364 12.01 6.16 -8.77
C ALA A 364 12.60 6.95 -9.93
N THR A 365 11.88 7.05 -11.06
CA THR A 365 12.38 7.68 -12.29
C THR A 365 11.90 9.12 -12.51
N GLY A 366 10.78 9.52 -11.91
CA GLY A 366 10.12 10.79 -12.21
C GLY A 366 9.43 10.83 -13.57
N PHE A 367 9.25 9.69 -14.23
CA PHE A 367 8.58 9.61 -15.53
C PHE A 367 7.32 8.76 -15.49
N TYR A 368 6.27 9.23 -16.15
CA TYR A 368 5.02 8.48 -16.25
C TYR A 368 5.17 7.18 -17.03
N THR A 369 4.46 6.15 -16.55
CA THR A 369 4.30 4.86 -17.22
C THR A 369 3.02 4.84 -18.04
N GLY A 370 3.09 4.25 -19.23
CA GLY A 370 1.96 4.02 -20.12
C GLY A 370 1.29 2.69 -19.85
N SER A 371 0.20 2.45 -20.56
CA SER A 371 -0.54 1.19 -20.53
C SER A 371 -1.04 0.88 -21.94
N TYR A 372 -0.99 -0.41 -22.31
CA TYR A 372 -1.61 -0.92 -23.53
C TYR A 372 -3.14 -0.74 -23.51
N TYR A 373 -3.70 -0.60 -22.30
CA TYR A 373 -5.12 -0.45 -22.01
C TYR A 373 -5.41 0.93 -21.42
N PHE A 374 -6.67 1.35 -21.43
CA PHE A 374 -7.12 2.56 -20.76
C PHE A 374 -7.97 2.26 -19.53
N ASP A 375 -7.55 2.76 -18.36
CA ASP A 375 -8.30 2.73 -17.12
C ASP A 375 -8.46 4.15 -16.54
N GLY A 376 -9.70 4.69 -16.62
CA GLY A 376 -10.01 6.02 -16.10
C GLY A 376 -9.85 6.17 -14.58
N SER A 377 -10.00 5.08 -13.81
CA SER A 377 -9.78 5.09 -12.35
C SER A 377 -8.31 5.27 -12.03
N LEU A 378 -7.42 4.56 -12.74
CA LEU A 378 -5.98 4.73 -12.59
C LEU A 378 -5.50 6.11 -13.05
N TYR A 379 -6.06 6.63 -14.14
CA TYR A 379 -5.78 8.00 -14.60
C TYR A 379 -6.10 9.05 -13.53
N ASN A 380 -7.27 8.92 -12.89
CA ASN A 380 -7.70 9.82 -11.82
C ASN A 380 -6.83 9.68 -10.56
N LYS A 381 -6.20 8.52 -10.35
CA LYS A 381 -5.23 8.28 -9.28
C LYS A 381 -3.79 8.68 -9.61
N GLY A 382 -3.56 9.32 -10.76
CA GLY A 382 -2.27 9.94 -11.11
C GLY A 382 -1.47 9.24 -12.22
N PHE A 383 -1.92 8.09 -12.74
CA PHE A 383 -1.26 7.43 -13.88
C PHE A 383 -1.61 8.15 -15.18
N LYS A 384 -0.97 9.30 -15.44
CA LYS A 384 -1.33 10.17 -16.58
C LYS A 384 -1.07 9.51 -17.94
N GLY A 385 -0.15 8.55 -18.01
CA GLY A 385 0.12 7.76 -19.21
C GLY A 385 -1.00 6.80 -19.64
N GLU A 386 -2.06 6.63 -18.84
CA GLU A 386 -3.24 5.81 -19.23
C GLU A 386 -3.95 6.30 -20.49
N ARG A 387 -4.01 7.63 -20.69
CA ARG A 387 -4.72 8.24 -21.83
C ARG A 387 -3.88 8.34 -23.09
N ASP A 388 -2.58 8.17 -22.96
CA ASP A 388 -1.66 8.31 -24.08
C ASP A 388 -1.65 7.04 -24.92
N ASN A 389 -1.57 7.19 -26.25
CA ASN A 389 -1.34 6.05 -27.11
C ASN A 389 0.01 5.43 -26.76
N TRP A 390 0.02 4.16 -26.38
CA TRP A 390 1.20 3.45 -25.90
C TRP A 390 2.38 3.42 -26.90
N ARG A 391 2.14 3.68 -28.18
CA ARG A 391 3.20 3.79 -29.22
C ARG A 391 3.76 5.20 -29.40
N ASN A 392 3.26 6.21 -28.69
CA ASN A 392 3.65 7.61 -28.93
C ASN A 392 5.04 7.97 -28.36
N GLY A 393 5.65 7.09 -27.58
CA GLY A 393 6.99 7.26 -27.00
C GLY A 393 7.10 8.26 -25.84
N ARG A 394 5.98 8.76 -25.29
CA ARG A 394 6.00 9.79 -24.22
C ARG A 394 6.21 9.22 -22.81
N THR A 395 5.99 7.93 -22.62
CA THR A 395 6.08 7.24 -21.33
C THR A 395 7.31 6.35 -21.24
N ILE A 396 7.85 6.14 -20.03
CA ILE A 396 9.11 5.40 -19.84
C ILE A 396 9.01 3.89 -20.10
N CYS A 397 7.85 3.30 -19.81
CA CYS A 397 7.53 1.91 -20.16
C CYS A 397 6.01 1.74 -20.29
N ILE A 398 5.59 0.64 -20.91
CA ILE A 398 4.20 0.35 -21.23
C ILE A 398 3.78 -0.92 -20.51
N LYS A 399 2.80 -0.81 -19.60
CA LYS A 399 2.20 -1.99 -18.97
C LYS A 399 1.37 -2.79 -19.97
N THR A 400 1.50 -4.11 -19.97
CA THR A 400 0.73 -5.03 -20.85
C THR A 400 0.46 -6.40 -20.22
N HIS A 401 -0.62 -7.06 -20.63
CA HIS A 401 -0.91 -8.46 -20.33
C HIS A 401 -0.91 -9.34 -21.60
N GLU A 402 -0.58 -8.75 -22.76
CA GLU A 402 -0.56 -9.46 -24.03
C GLU A 402 0.52 -10.55 -24.02
N SER A 403 0.19 -11.71 -24.59
CA SER A 403 1.10 -12.86 -24.75
C SER A 403 1.33 -13.24 -26.22
N GLY A 404 0.67 -12.57 -27.16
CA GLY A 404 0.79 -12.89 -28.57
C GLY A 404 2.18 -12.52 -29.12
N ARG A 405 2.73 -13.37 -29.99
CA ARG A 405 4.06 -13.18 -30.57
C ARG A 405 4.22 -11.79 -31.21
N LYS A 406 3.23 -11.36 -32.00
CA LYS A 406 3.24 -10.07 -32.71
C LYS A 406 3.27 -8.90 -31.73
N GLU A 407 2.53 -8.99 -30.63
CA GLU A 407 2.45 -8.00 -29.58
C GLU A 407 3.77 -7.93 -28.79
N ILE A 408 4.38 -9.08 -28.48
CA ILE A 408 5.66 -9.17 -27.76
C ILE A 408 6.81 -8.62 -28.62
N GLU A 409 6.92 -9.03 -29.88
CA GLU A 409 7.99 -8.62 -30.78
C GLU A 409 7.97 -7.11 -31.11
N ALA A 410 6.84 -6.45 -30.86
CA ALA A 410 6.71 -4.99 -31.00
C ALA A 410 7.50 -4.20 -29.93
N PHE A 411 7.92 -4.84 -28.84
CA PHE A 411 8.75 -4.23 -27.80
C PHE A 411 10.24 -4.54 -28.03
N ASP A 412 11.10 -3.59 -27.67
CA ASP A 412 12.55 -3.72 -27.78
C ASP A 412 13.16 -4.36 -26.52
N ALA A 413 12.53 -4.15 -25.38
CA ALA A 413 12.89 -4.78 -24.11
C ALA A 413 11.65 -4.96 -23.21
N ALA A 414 11.77 -5.77 -22.17
CA ALA A 414 10.70 -5.98 -21.20
C ALA A 414 11.22 -6.21 -19.79
N VAL A 415 10.55 -5.61 -18.81
CA VAL A 415 10.53 -6.14 -17.46
C VAL A 415 9.40 -7.16 -17.40
N LEU A 416 9.74 -8.44 -17.23
CA LEU A 416 8.79 -9.52 -17.01
C LEU A 416 8.60 -9.72 -15.50
N LEU A 417 7.49 -9.20 -14.98
CA LEU A 417 7.14 -9.32 -13.56
C LEU A 417 6.39 -10.63 -13.32
N ILE A 418 6.98 -11.50 -12.51
CA ILE A 418 6.39 -12.80 -12.16
C ILE A 418 6.00 -12.76 -10.68
N ARG A 419 4.81 -13.25 -10.34
CA ARG A 419 4.35 -13.39 -8.95
C ARG A 419 3.92 -14.81 -8.70
N ASN A 420 4.04 -15.26 -7.46
CA ASN A 420 3.51 -16.55 -7.00
C ASN A 420 2.08 -16.76 -7.55
N PRO A 421 1.83 -17.85 -8.30
CA PRO A 421 0.56 -18.03 -9.02
C PRO A 421 -0.64 -18.10 -8.08
N TYR A 422 -0.50 -18.71 -6.90
CA TYR A 422 -1.58 -18.75 -5.91
C TYR A 422 -1.97 -17.32 -5.49
N LYS A 423 -0.96 -16.50 -5.14
CA LYS A 423 -1.18 -15.10 -4.74
C LYS A 423 -1.70 -14.25 -5.90
N ALA A 424 -1.24 -14.48 -7.13
CA ALA A 424 -1.65 -13.75 -8.32
C ALA A 424 -3.10 -14.07 -8.73
N LEU A 425 -3.48 -15.35 -8.75
CA LEU A 425 -4.83 -15.81 -9.08
C LEU A 425 -5.86 -15.28 -8.07
N MET A 426 -5.60 -15.41 -6.77
CA MET A 426 -6.47 -14.83 -5.74
C MET A 426 -6.56 -13.32 -5.87
N ALA A 427 -5.44 -12.66 -6.20
CA ALA A 427 -5.45 -11.22 -6.37
C ALA A 427 -6.29 -10.80 -7.59
N GLU A 428 -6.20 -11.51 -8.70
CA GLU A 428 -6.98 -11.19 -9.89
C GLU A 428 -8.47 -11.51 -9.70
N PHE A 429 -8.80 -12.60 -9.02
CA PHE A 429 -10.18 -12.94 -8.68
C PHE A 429 -10.83 -11.84 -7.81
N ASN A 430 -10.13 -11.38 -6.77
CA ASN A 430 -10.57 -10.24 -5.96
C ASN A 430 -10.75 -8.98 -6.80
N ARG A 431 -9.84 -8.69 -7.74
CA ARG A 431 -9.95 -7.52 -8.62
C ARG A 431 -11.20 -7.61 -9.50
N LYS A 432 -11.47 -8.79 -10.06
CA LYS A 432 -12.58 -9.05 -10.98
C LYS A 432 -13.95 -8.91 -10.31
N TYR A 433 -14.11 -9.44 -9.09
CA TYR A 433 -15.40 -9.48 -8.40
C TYR A 433 -15.55 -8.43 -7.28
N GLY A 434 -14.45 -7.82 -6.83
CA GLY A 434 -14.43 -6.80 -5.78
C GLY A 434 -13.94 -5.41 -6.24
N GLY A 435 -13.43 -5.28 -7.46
CA GLY A 435 -12.80 -4.06 -7.97
C GLY A 435 -11.34 -3.91 -7.55
N HIS A 436 -10.66 -2.85 -8.01
CA HIS A 436 -9.18 -2.70 -7.90
C HIS A 436 -8.61 -2.95 -6.50
N ILE A 437 -9.26 -2.40 -5.47
CA ILE A 437 -8.83 -2.52 -4.07
C ILE A 437 -9.78 -3.38 -3.22
N GLY A 438 -10.83 -3.94 -3.81
CA GLY A 438 -11.85 -4.69 -3.07
C GLY A 438 -11.63 -6.20 -3.09
N PHE A 439 -12.54 -6.91 -2.42
CA PHE A 439 -12.51 -8.35 -2.25
C PHE A 439 -13.76 -8.97 -2.85
N ALA A 440 -13.62 -10.16 -3.44
CA ALA A 440 -14.75 -10.96 -3.85
C ALA A 440 -15.56 -11.39 -2.60
N SER A 441 -16.88 -11.49 -2.74
CA SER A 441 -17.77 -11.95 -1.67
C SER A 441 -17.54 -13.43 -1.36
N GLN A 442 -17.92 -13.87 -0.15
CA GLN A 442 -17.83 -15.28 0.23
C GLN A 442 -18.63 -16.20 -0.70
N ALA A 443 -19.72 -15.69 -1.28
CA ALA A 443 -20.52 -16.42 -2.27
C ALA A 443 -19.70 -16.74 -3.54
N HIS A 444 -18.90 -15.80 -4.04
CA HIS A 444 -18.03 -16.07 -5.20
C HIS A 444 -16.93 -17.08 -4.90
N TRP A 445 -16.36 -17.05 -3.68
CA TRP A 445 -15.32 -18.00 -3.29
C TRP A 445 -15.83 -19.43 -3.06
N LYS A 446 -17.06 -19.58 -2.58
CA LYS A 446 -17.72 -20.89 -2.39
C LYS A 446 -18.45 -21.37 -3.64
N GLY A 447 -18.65 -20.50 -4.63
CA GLY A 447 -19.35 -20.80 -5.87
C GLY A 447 -18.48 -21.54 -6.90
N LYS A 448 -19.09 -21.85 -8.05
CA LYS A 448 -18.42 -22.52 -9.18
C LYS A 448 -17.43 -21.59 -9.90
N GLU A 449 -17.56 -20.28 -9.67
CA GLU A 449 -16.76 -19.25 -10.31
C GLU A 449 -15.28 -19.34 -9.94
N TRP A 450 -14.94 -19.74 -8.72
CA TRP A 450 -13.54 -19.87 -8.31
C TRP A 450 -12.84 -21.05 -9.01
N PRO A 451 -13.36 -22.29 -8.99
CA PRO A 451 -12.77 -23.39 -9.74
C PRO A 451 -12.65 -23.11 -11.25
N GLU A 452 -13.70 -22.58 -11.87
CA GLU A 452 -13.67 -22.21 -13.30
C GLU A 452 -12.63 -21.12 -13.57
N PHE A 453 -12.48 -20.16 -12.67
CA PHE A 453 -11.46 -19.12 -12.79
C PHE A 453 -10.06 -19.71 -12.73
N VAL A 454 -9.77 -20.58 -11.75
CA VAL A 454 -8.44 -21.22 -11.61
C VAL A 454 -8.09 -22.04 -12.85
N ASN A 455 -9.03 -22.86 -13.34
CA ASN A 455 -8.80 -23.70 -14.53
C ASN A 455 -8.47 -22.90 -15.79
N ASN A 456 -9.02 -21.69 -15.92
CA ASN A 456 -8.76 -20.83 -17.08
C ASN A 456 -7.51 -19.95 -16.91
N TYR A 457 -7.25 -19.47 -15.69
CA TYR A 457 -6.22 -18.45 -15.45
C TYR A 457 -4.87 -19.04 -15.04
N ALA A 458 -4.84 -20.21 -14.40
CA ALA A 458 -3.57 -20.88 -14.06
C ALA A 458 -2.73 -21.25 -15.29
N PRO A 459 -3.30 -21.81 -16.38
CA PRO A 459 -2.56 -22.02 -17.61
C PRO A 459 -2.05 -20.71 -18.21
N TRP A 460 -2.87 -19.64 -18.18
CA TRP A 460 -2.49 -18.34 -18.72
C TRP A 460 -1.31 -17.71 -17.97
N TRP A 461 -1.23 -17.88 -16.65
CA TRP A 461 -0.07 -17.44 -15.86
C TRP A 461 1.24 -18.06 -16.39
N ALA A 462 1.21 -19.36 -16.70
CA ALA A 462 2.37 -20.06 -17.23
C ALA A 462 2.67 -19.64 -18.67
N THR A 463 1.68 -19.71 -19.57
CA THR A 463 1.88 -19.41 -20.99
C THR A 463 2.34 -17.98 -21.20
N HIS A 464 1.79 -17.01 -20.47
CA HIS A 464 2.26 -15.62 -20.54
C HIS A 464 3.75 -15.51 -20.22
N THR A 465 4.21 -16.13 -19.14
CA THR A 465 5.63 -16.11 -18.76
C THR A 465 6.50 -16.79 -19.83
N LEU A 466 6.07 -17.96 -20.31
CA LEU A 466 6.79 -18.74 -21.31
C LEU A 466 6.88 -18.01 -22.66
N ASP A 467 5.81 -17.34 -23.09
CA ASP A 467 5.75 -16.59 -24.34
C ASP A 467 6.68 -15.37 -24.30
N TRP A 468 6.69 -14.63 -23.18
CA TRP A 468 7.59 -13.49 -23.02
C TRP A 468 9.06 -13.91 -22.93
N LEU A 469 9.36 -15.04 -22.28
CA LEU A 469 10.69 -15.63 -22.38
C LEU A 469 10.96 -15.95 -23.86
N LYS A 470 10.13 -16.74 -24.52
CA LYS A 470 10.38 -17.26 -25.87
C LYS A 470 10.57 -16.16 -26.93
N TYR A 471 9.68 -15.18 -27.00
CA TYR A 471 9.62 -14.18 -28.08
C TYR A 471 10.18 -12.81 -27.71
N GLY A 472 10.42 -12.54 -26.42
CA GLY A 472 11.00 -11.28 -25.97
C GLY A 472 12.47 -11.15 -26.38
N LYS A 473 12.84 -9.98 -26.93
CA LYS A 473 14.20 -9.70 -27.40
C LYS A 473 15.20 -9.53 -26.24
N ASN A 474 14.91 -8.62 -25.32
CA ASN A 474 15.71 -8.35 -24.13
C ASN A 474 14.79 -8.33 -22.89
N VAL A 475 14.84 -9.39 -22.08
CA VAL A 475 13.88 -9.60 -20.99
C VAL A 475 14.61 -9.62 -19.65
N LEU A 476 14.28 -8.67 -18.79
CA LEU A 476 14.64 -8.67 -17.38
C LEU A 476 13.53 -9.35 -16.57
N VAL A 477 13.83 -10.51 -15.99
CA VAL A 477 12.91 -11.17 -15.07
C VAL A 477 13.04 -10.58 -13.66
N VAL A 478 11.89 -10.21 -13.09
CA VAL A 478 11.77 -9.72 -11.71
C VAL A 478 10.65 -10.50 -11.02
N HIS A 479 10.96 -11.16 -9.90
CA HIS A 479 9.92 -11.75 -9.06
C HIS A 479 9.33 -10.69 -8.13
N PHE A 480 8.01 -10.68 -7.99
CA PHE A 480 7.28 -9.77 -7.11
C PHE A 480 7.73 -9.92 -5.65
N GLU A 481 8.04 -11.14 -5.24
CA GLU A 481 8.56 -11.48 -3.92
C GLU A 481 9.92 -10.83 -3.68
N ASP A 482 10.85 -10.93 -4.63
CA ASP A 482 12.16 -10.27 -4.58
C ASP A 482 12.00 -8.73 -4.60
N LEU A 483 11.06 -8.20 -5.39
CA LEU A 483 10.79 -6.75 -5.43
C LEU A 483 10.25 -6.23 -4.08
N LYS A 484 9.57 -7.09 -3.32
CA LYS A 484 9.13 -6.76 -1.95
C LYS A 484 10.26 -6.85 -0.93
N GLN A 485 11.13 -7.85 -1.06
CA GLN A 485 12.21 -8.12 -0.13
C GLN A 485 13.39 -7.14 -0.34
N ASP A 486 13.86 -7.05 -1.57
CA ASP A 486 15.06 -6.31 -1.96
C ASP A 486 14.72 -5.14 -2.91
N LEU A 487 13.78 -4.30 -2.48
CA LEU A 487 13.17 -3.23 -3.29
C LEU A 487 14.19 -2.39 -4.07
N PHE A 488 15.27 -1.96 -3.41
CA PHE A 488 16.24 -1.06 -4.02
C PHE A 488 17.08 -1.76 -5.07
N ILE A 489 17.49 -3.00 -4.81
CA ILE A 489 18.27 -3.80 -5.76
C ILE A 489 17.43 -4.06 -7.02
N GLN A 490 16.17 -4.48 -6.83
CA GLN A 490 15.28 -4.79 -7.95
C GLN A 490 14.91 -3.53 -8.75
N LEU A 491 14.63 -2.39 -8.09
CA LEU A 491 14.37 -1.13 -8.78
C LEU A 491 15.58 -0.63 -9.57
N LYS A 492 16.79 -0.73 -9.02
CA LYS A 492 18.03 -0.40 -9.75
C LYS A 492 18.14 -1.21 -11.05
N ARG A 493 17.91 -2.53 -10.99
CA ARG A 493 17.90 -3.41 -12.18
C ARG A 493 16.86 -2.95 -13.21
N MET A 494 15.65 -2.64 -12.77
CA MET A 494 14.58 -2.17 -13.65
C MET A 494 14.93 -0.82 -14.30
N ILE A 495 15.42 0.16 -13.54
CA ILE A 495 15.80 1.49 -14.03
C ILE A 495 16.96 1.41 -15.04
N ASN A 496 17.93 0.54 -14.78
CA ASN A 496 19.04 0.29 -15.71
C ASN A 496 18.54 -0.26 -17.05
N LEU A 497 17.56 -1.19 -17.05
CA LEU A 497 16.92 -1.65 -18.29
C LEU A 497 16.20 -0.51 -19.03
N LEU A 498 15.58 0.41 -18.29
CA LEU A 498 14.93 1.60 -18.84
C LEU A 498 15.91 2.63 -19.42
N GLY A 499 17.22 2.45 -19.21
CA GLY A 499 18.27 3.31 -19.75
C GLY A 499 18.39 4.67 -19.05
N LEU A 500 18.00 4.75 -17.78
CA LEU A 500 18.09 5.96 -16.96
C LEU A 500 19.14 5.82 -15.85
N PRO A 501 19.76 6.93 -15.41
CA PRO A 501 20.62 6.91 -14.23
C PRO A 501 19.79 6.68 -12.97
N VAL A 502 20.34 5.92 -12.03
CA VAL A 502 19.73 5.71 -10.71
C VAL A 502 20.02 6.91 -9.81
N LEU A 503 18.97 7.59 -9.36
CA LEU A 503 19.06 8.68 -8.39
C LEU A 503 18.81 8.14 -6.97
N ALA A 504 19.84 8.17 -6.11
CA ALA A 504 19.77 7.64 -4.75
C ALA A 504 18.67 8.31 -3.92
N ASP A 505 18.54 9.63 -4.00
CA ASP A 505 17.54 10.40 -3.24
C ASP A 505 16.10 10.00 -3.60
N ARG A 506 15.83 9.70 -4.87
CA ARG A 506 14.50 9.23 -5.29
C ARG A 506 14.22 7.83 -4.79
N LEU A 507 15.20 6.92 -4.81
CA LEU A 507 15.04 5.58 -4.24
C LEU A 507 14.74 5.63 -2.75
N LEU A 508 15.46 6.48 -2.00
CA LEU A 508 15.22 6.71 -0.57
C LEU A 508 13.80 7.22 -0.29
N CYS A 509 13.31 8.17 -1.10
CA CYS A 509 11.92 8.64 -1.02
C CYS A 509 10.90 7.54 -1.35
N VAL A 510 11.20 6.66 -2.32
CA VAL A 510 10.30 5.55 -2.72
C VAL A 510 9.98 4.65 -1.53
N GLU A 511 10.94 4.38 -0.62
CA GLU A 511 10.70 3.52 0.54
C GLU A 511 9.56 4.02 1.43
N GLY A 512 9.51 5.34 1.67
CA GLY A 512 8.45 5.98 2.44
C GLY A 512 7.08 5.94 1.75
N GLN A 513 7.08 6.00 0.42
CA GLN A 513 5.88 6.14 -0.43
C GLN A 513 5.47 4.85 -1.18
N LYS A 514 6.13 3.72 -0.90
CA LYS A 514 6.06 2.50 -1.73
C LYS A 514 4.67 1.89 -1.87
N ASP A 515 3.83 1.95 -0.84
CA ASP A 515 2.52 1.27 -0.85
C ASP A 515 1.47 2.02 -1.70
N GLY A 516 1.53 3.36 -1.74
CA GLY A 516 0.56 4.21 -2.44
C GLY A 516 -0.91 3.89 -2.07
N ASN A 517 -1.84 4.17 -2.99
CA ASN A 517 -3.29 3.91 -2.82
C ASN A 517 -3.76 2.65 -3.60
N PHE A 518 -2.88 1.65 -3.72
CA PHE A 518 -3.04 0.53 -4.66
C PHE A 518 -2.96 -0.86 -4.00
N LYS A 519 -2.64 -0.91 -2.71
CA LYS A 519 -2.63 -2.13 -1.91
C LYS A 519 -4.04 -2.44 -1.40
N ARG A 520 -4.42 -3.72 -1.38
CA ARG A 520 -5.62 -4.18 -0.68
C ARG A 520 -5.29 -4.36 0.79
N SER A 521 -6.22 -4.03 1.68
CA SER A 521 -5.99 -4.18 3.12
C SER A 521 -5.70 -5.64 3.49
N GLY A 522 -4.75 -5.87 4.39
CA GLY A 522 -4.33 -7.23 4.77
C GLY A 522 -5.32 -7.96 5.70
N LEU A 523 -6.40 -7.30 6.12
CA LEU A 523 -7.29 -7.80 7.17
C LEU A 523 -8.31 -8.83 6.67
N ARG A 524 -8.73 -8.74 5.40
CA ARG A 524 -9.51 -9.78 4.72
C ARG A 524 -8.57 -10.83 4.10
N LYS A 525 -8.16 -11.80 4.91
CA LYS A 525 -7.66 -13.08 4.42
C LYS A 525 -8.83 -14.06 4.44
N LEU A 526 -8.94 -14.91 3.42
CA LEU A 526 -9.83 -16.05 3.51
C LEU A 526 -9.40 -16.89 4.71
N GLU A 527 -10.36 -17.23 5.56
CA GLU A 527 -10.15 -18.06 6.75
C GLU A 527 -9.86 -19.53 6.39
N TYR A 528 -10.06 -19.89 5.12
CA TYR A 528 -9.80 -21.21 4.57
C TYR A 528 -8.97 -21.08 3.30
N ASP A 529 -8.26 -22.15 2.95
CA ASP A 529 -7.57 -22.23 1.68
C ASP A 529 -8.58 -22.58 0.57
N PRO A 530 -8.78 -21.71 -0.44
CA PRO A 530 -9.75 -21.97 -1.50
C PRO A 530 -9.25 -22.95 -2.56
N TYR A 531 -8.00 -23.41 -2.50
CA TYR A 531 -7.42 -24.33 -3.49
C TYR A 531 -7.67 -25.80 -3.13
N THR A 532 -8.29 -26.52 -4.06
CA THR A 532 -8.41 -27.99 -3.98
C THR A 532 -7.09 -28.66 -4.35
N GLU A 533 -6.90 -29.91 -3.96
CA GLU A 533 -5.70 -30.68 -4.30
C GLU A 533 -5.48 -30.82 -5.81
N ASP A 534 -6.54 -30.97 -6.60
CA ASP A 534 -6.41 -31.03 -8.06
C ASP A 534 -5.93 -29.70 -8.65
N MET A 535 -6.42 -28.58 -8.12
CA MET A 535 -5.89 -27.26 -8.50
C MET A 535 -4.42 -27.13 -8.12
N ARG A 536 -4.01 -27.60 -6.93
CA ARG A 536 -2.61 -27.55 -6.50
C ARG A 536 -1.71 -28.37 -7.41
N LYS A 537 -2.11 -29.59 -7.78
CA LYS A 537 -1.35 -30.45 -8.71
C LYS A 537 -1.18 -29.76 -10.06
N MET A 538 -2.26 -29.17 -10.59
CA MET A 538 -2.23 -28.43 -11.85
C MET A 538 -1.28 -27.22 -11.78
N ILE A 539 -1.43 -26.38 -10.76
CA ILE A 539 -0.59 -25.19 -10.55
C ILE A 539 0.87 -25.59 -10.33
N SER A 540 1.14 -26.65 -9.58
CA SER A 540 2.50 -27.16 -9.34
C SER A 540 3.19 -27.60 -10.63
N ASN A 541 2.47 -28.23 -11.55
CA ASN A 541 3.01 -28.57 -12.88
C ASN A 541 3.40 -27.30 -13.65
N TYR A 542 2.54 -26.29 -13.66
CA TYR A 542 2.84 -25.01 -14.29
C TYR A 542 4.05 -24.29 -13.68
N ILE A 543 4.18 -24.30 -12.35
CA ILE A 543 5.34 -23.75 -11.64
C ILE A 543 6.62 -24.45 -12.11
N ARG A 544 6.63 -25.78 -12.16
CA ARG A 544 7.79 -26.58 -12.63
C ARG A 544 8.14 -26.26 -14.08
N THR A 545 7.16 -26.10 -14.96
CA THR A 545 7.40 -25.73 -16.37
C THR A 545 8.06 -24.35 -16.48
N VAL A 546 7.56 -23.37 -15.74
CA VAL A 546 8.13 -22.00 -15.72
C VAL A 546 9.53 -22.02 -15.13
N ASP A 547 9.74 -22.71 -14.01
CA ASP A 547 11.05 -22.87 -13.36
C ASP A 547 12.10 -23.48 -14.31
N ALA A 548 11.73 -24.56 -15.00
CA ALA A 548 12.60 -25.19 -15.98
C ALA A 548 12.96 -24.24 -17.13
N ALA A 549 11.99 -23.45 -17.63
CA ALA A 549 12.22 -22.49 -18.70
C ALA A 549 13.14 -21.32 -18.26
N LEU A 550 13.01 -20.86 -17.02
CA LEU A 550 13.91 -19.84 -16.44
C LEU A 550 15.34 -20.39 -16.31
N LYS A 551 15.49 -21.59 -15.72
CA LYS A 551 16.79 -22.26 -15.55
C LYS A 551 17.46 -22.57 -16.88
N PHE A 552 16.70 -22.98 -17.90
CA PHE A 552 17.21 -23.20 -19.26
C PHE A 552 17.84 -21.93 -19.88
N ARG A 553 17.45 -20.75 -19.40
CA ARG A 553 18.01 -19.46 -19.82
C ARG A 553 19.07 -18.91 -18.87
N ASN A 554 19.61 -19.74 -17.99
CA ASN A 554 20.56 -19.34 -16.94
C ASN A 554 20.04 -18.23 -16.02
N LEU A 555 18.72 -18.13 -15.86
CA LEU A 555 18.10 -17.23 -14.89
C LEU A 555 17.91 -17.94 -13.56
N THR A 556 17.76 -17.17 -12.50
CA THR A 556 17.25 -17.69 -11.23
C THR A 556 15.89 -18.35 -11.50
N GLY A 557 15.73 -19.59 -11.02
CA GLY A 557 14.45 -20.28 -11.05
C GLY A 557 13.38 -19.53 -10.26
N VAL A 558 12.20 -20.13 -10.15
CA VAL A 558 11.14 -19.54 -9.31
C VAL A 558 11.55 -19.59 -7.83
N PRO A 559 11.19 -18.57 -7.02
CA PRO A 559 11.42 -18.60 -5.57
C PRO A 559 10.75 -19.79 -4.89
N GLU A 560 11.37 -20.32 -3.83
CA GLU A 560 10.83 -21.45 -3.05
C GLU A 560 9.40 -21.20 -2.52
N ASP A 561 9.04 -19.95 -2.22
CA ASP A 561 7.69 -19.54 -1.81
C ASP A 561 6.59 -19.90 -2.84
N TYR A 562 6.95 -20.21 -4.10
CA TYR A 562 5.98 -20.56 -5.14
C TYR A 562 5.44 -21.96 -4.96
N TYR A 563 6.22 -22.86 -4.36
CA TYR A 563 5.78 -24.22 -4.08
C TYR A 563 4.88 -24.23 -2.83
N PRO A 564 3.74 -24.95 -2.87
CA PRO A 564 2.90 -25.10 -1.69
C PRO A 564 3.71 -25.80 -0.58
N ARG A 565 3.62 -25.26 0.65
CA ARG A 565 4.17 -25.88 1.85
C ARG A 565 3.28 -26.99 2.36
#